data_AF-A2IAD1-F1
#
_entry.id   AF-A2IAD1-F1
#
_cell.length_a   1.000
_cell.length_b   1.000
_cell.length_c   1.000
_cell.angle_alpha   90.00
_cell.angle_beta   90.00
_cell.angle_gamma   90.00
#
_symmetry.space_group_name_H-M   'P 1'
#
loop_
_entity.id
_entity.type
_entity.pdbx_description
1 polymer ?
#
loop_
_entity_poly.entity_id
_entity_poly.type
_entity_poly.pdbx_seq_one_letter_code
_entity_poly.pdbx_strand_id
1 'polypeptide(L)' 'MKFLTIIFVAITIISCFLGAMGDTCTQISGTYQFKDECKTKLYGDEGCKSACNTDCSGKNGYCGNGDSKTPDEDTCYCVN' A
#
# COMPACT_ATOMS: atom_id res chain seq x y z
N MET A 1 -39.88 -15.04 -3.71
CA MET A 1 -38.98 -14.46 -2.68
C MET A 1 -37.60 -15.15 -2.63
N LYS A 2 -37.02 -15.56 -3.77
CA LYS A 2 -35.73 -16.29 -3.82
C LYS A 2 -34.70 -15.66 -4.78
N PHE A 3 -35.09 -14.63 -5.53
CA PHE A 3 -34.26 -13.98 -6.54
C PHE A 3 -33.42 -12.80 -6.00
N LEU A 4 -33.81 -12.20 -4.89
CA LEU A 4 -33.10 -11.03 -4.33
C LEU A 4 -31.83 -11.41 -3.55
N THR A 5 -31.77 -12.63 -3.02
CA THR A 5 -30.62 -13.12 -2.23
C THR A 5 -29.38 -13.35 -3.10
N ILE A 6 -29.56 -13.71 -4.37
CA ILE A 6 -28.47 -13.99 -5.31
C ILE A 6 -27.73 -12.70 -5.70
N ILE A 7 -28.44 -11.58 -5.77
CA ILE A 7 -27.85 -10.28 -6.14
C ILE A 7 -26.91 -9.76 -5.05
N PHE A 8 -27.22 -9.98 -3.77
CA PHE A 8 -26.35 -9.56 -2.66
C PHE A 8 -25.03 -10.31 -2.62
N VAL A 9 -25.02 -11.60 -2.97
CA VAL A 9 -23.79 -12.42 -2.99
C VAL A 9 -22.86 -11.96 -4.12
N ALA A 10 -23.41 -11.60 -5.28
CA ALA A 10 -22.61 -11.11 -6.41
C ALA A 10 -21.90 -9.76 -6.11
N ILE A 11 -22.55 -8.86 -5.36
CA ILE A 11 -21.96 -7.57 -4.98
C ILE A 11 -20.80 -7.77 -3.99
N THR A 12 -20.90 -8.71 -3.05
CA THR A 12 -19.83 -8.96 -2.07
C THR A 12 -18.55 -9.54 -2.67
N ILE A 13 -18.65 -10.27 -3.80
CA ILE A 13 -17.48 -10.87 -4.45
C ILE A 13 -16.69 -9.80 -5.23
N ILE A 14 -17.37 -8.78 -5.77
CA ILE A 14 -16.72 -7.67 -6.48
C ILE A 14 -15.88 -6.81 -5.52
N SER A 15 -16.27 -6.73 -4.25
CA SER A 15 -15.51 -6.03 -3.21
C SER A 15 -14.13 -6.64 -2.91
N CYS A 16 -13.87 -7.89 -3.31
CA CYS A 16 -12.56 -8.53 -3.12
C CYS A 16 -11.58 -8.30 -4.30
N PHE A 17 -12.07 -7.87 -5.48
CA PHE A 17 -11.22 -7.65 -6.65
C PHE A 17 -10.77 -6.17 -6.83
N LEU A 18 -11.18 -5.28 -5.93
CA LEU A 18 -10.61 -3.94 -5.81
C LEU A 18 -9.23 -3.92 -5.12
N GLY A 19 -8.72 -5.09 -4.69
CA GLY A 19 -7.41 -5.24 -4.05
C GLY A 19 -6.25 -5.49 -5.01
N ALA A 20 -6.45 -5.31 -6.32
CA ALA A 20 -5.45 -5.61 -7.33
C ALA A 20 -5.31 -4.46 -8.31
N MET A 21 -4.68 -3.36 -7.86
CA MET A 21 -3.88 -2.42 -8.66
C MET A 21 -3.50 -1.24 -7.74
N GLY A 22 -2.20 -1.04 -7.55
CA GLY A 22 -1.64 0.08 -6.82
C GLY A 22 -1.12 -0.32 -5.46
N ASP A 23 0.14 -0.01 -5.23
CA ASP A 23 0.83 0.02 -3.96
C ASP A 23 -0.11 0.49 -2.85
N THR A 24 -0.68 -0.43 -2.07
CA THR A 24 -1.55 -0.06 -0.96
C THR A 24 -0.75 0.05 0.32
N CYS A 25 -0.95 1.18 1.01
CA CYS A 25 -0.33 1.50 2.28
C CYS A 25 -0.61 0.40 3.32
N THR A 26 0.38 -0.44 3.61
CA THR A 26 0.23 -1.59 4.52
C THR A 26 0.89 -1.29 5.86
N GLN A 27 0.17 -1.47 6.97
CA GLN A 27 0.76 -1.32 8.30
C GLN A 27 1.41 -2.63 8.77
N ILE A 28 2.73 -2.63 8.94
CA ILE A 28 3.51 -3.75 9.49
C ILE A 28 4.21 -3.28 10.76
N SER A 29 3.99 -3.99 11.87
CA SER A 29 4.63 -3.69 13.17
C SER A 29 4.46 -2.23 13.63
N GLY A 30 3.34 -1.59 13.27
CA GLY A 30 3.04 -0.20 13.60
C GLY A 30 3.54 0.85 12.60
N THR A 31 4.35 0.46 11.62
CA THR A 31 4.85 1.34 10.54
C THR A 31 4.07 1.09 9.27
N TYR A 32 3.65 2.16 8.60
CA TYR A 32 3.01 2.06 7.29
C TYR A 32 4.08 1.89 6.21
N GLN A 33 3.83 1.08 5.20
CA GLN A 33 4.81 0.77 4.18
C GLN A 33 4.18 0.30 2.86
N PHE A 34 4.87 0.58 1.75
CA PHE A 34 4.56 0.06 0.42
C PHE A 34 5.70 -0.86 -0.02
N LYS A 35 5.37 -2.10 -0.38
CA LYS A 35 6.36 -3.05 -0.88
C LYS A 35 6.59 -2.81 -2.36
N ASP A 36 7.83 -3.00 -2.81
CA ASP A 36 8.25 -2.85 -4.20
C ASP A 36 8.11 -1.43 -4.80
N GLU A 37 7.53 -0.46 -4.09
CA GLU A 37 7.45 0.96 -4.50
C GLU A 37 8.83 1.54 -4.87
N CYS A 38 9.86 1.18 -4.08
CA CYS A 38 11.23 1.68 -4.26
C CYS A 38 12.06 0.85 -5.26
N LYS A 39 11.57 -0.33 -5.64
CA LYS A 39 12.21 -1.23 -6.61
C LYS A 39 12.24 -0.63 -8.00
N THR A 40 11.14 -0.01 -8.38
CA THR A 40 11.06 0.84 -9.56
C THR A 40 11.69 2.19 -9.23
N LYS A 41 13.02 2.28 -9.35
CA LYS A 41 13.83 3.51 -9.20
C LYS A 41 13.39 4.71 -10.06
N LEU A 42 12.30 4.58 -10.83
CA LEU A 42 11.69 5.66 -11.62
C LEU A 42 11.26 6.84 -10.75
N TYR A 43 10.88 6.61 -9.48
CA TYR A 43 10.45 7.66 -8.57
C TYR A 43 11.16 7.67 -7.21
N GLY A 44 11.84 6.58 -6.82
CA GLY A 44 12.68 6.53 -5.61
C GLY A 44 11.98 7.08 -4.35
N ASP A 45 12.73 7.85 -3.54
CA ASP A 45 12.23 8.49 -2.31
C ASP A 45 11.08 9.48 -2.56
N GLU A 46 11.06 10.17 -3.71
CA GLU A 46 10.00 11.13 -4.03
C GLU A 46 8.66 10.44 -4.32
N GLY A 47 8.70 9.32 -5.04
CA GLY A 47 7.52 8.47 -5.28
C GLY A 47 6.97 7.92 -3.98
N CYS A 48 7.86 7.33 -3.17
CA CYS A 48 7.56 6.85 -1.84
C CYS A 48 6.92 7.93 -0.96
N LYS A 49 7.49 9.15 -0.94
CA LYS A 49 6.93 10.27 -0.18
C LYS A 49 5.55 10.67 -0.68
N SER A 50 5.34 10.71 -1.99
CA SER A 50 4.03 11.03 -2.58
C SER A 50 2.98 9.98 -2.24
N ALA A 51 3.33 8.70 -2.33
CA ALA A 51 2.46 7.57 -1.95
C ALA A 51 2.13 7.61 -0.46
N CYS A 52 3.11 7.81 0.42
CA CYS A 52 2.84 7.94 1.86
C CYS A 52 1.98 9.17 2.19
N ASN A 53 2.13 10.26 1.44
CA ASN A 53 1.31 11.45 1.65
C ASN A 53 -0.14 11.20 1.21
N THR A 54 -0.32 10.59 0.04
CA THR A 54 -1.63 10.40 -0.60
C THR A 54 -2.42 9.26 0.04
N ASP A 55 -1.76 8.13 0.28
CA ASP A 55 -2.40 6.86 0.66
C ASP A 55 -2.16 6.48 2.13
N CYS A 56 -1.12 7.02 2.79
CA CYS A 56 -0.84 6.77 4.21
C CYS A 56 -1.17 7.96 5.14
N SER A 57 -2.19 8.75 4.83
CA SER A 57 -2.67 9.85 5.69
C SER A 57 -1.67 11.01 5.88
N GLY A 58 -1.01 11.45 4.81
CA GLY A 58 -0.12 12.61 4.85
C GLY A 58 1.25 12.35 5.47
N LYS A 59 1.67 11.08 5.55
CA LYS A 59 2.96 10.68 6.14
C LYS A 59 4.13 10.98 5.22
N ASN A 60 5.32 11.15 5.81
CA ASN A 60 6.56 11.17 5.04
C ASN A 60 7.00 9.75 4.72
N GLY A 61 7.38 9.54 3.46
CA GLY A 61 7.93 8.28 2.96
C GLY A 61 9.42 8.39 2.71
N TYR A 62 10.13 7.30 2.98
CA TYR A 62 11.49 7.08 2.51
C TYR A 62 11.70 5.62 2.15
N CYS A 63 12.52 5.36 1.14
CA CYS A 63 12.89 4.01 0.74
C CYS A 63 13.81 3.37 1.78
N GLY A 64 13.72 2.06 1.92
CA GLY A 64 14.68 1.32 2.73
C GLY A 64 16.09 1.43 2.19
N ASN A 65 17.05 1.20 3.07
CA ASN A 65 18.45 1.42 2.82
C ASN A 65 19.34 0.30 3.42
N GLY A 66 18.72 -0.83 3.79
CA GLY A 66 19.42 -1.94 4.43
C GLY A 66 19.69 -1.75 5.92
N ASP A 67 19.26 -0.65 6.53
CA ASP A 67 19.43 -0.43 7.97
C ASP A 67 18.56 -1.37 8.80
N SER A 68 18.94 -1.58 10.07
CA SER A 68 18.18 -2.44 11.00
C SER A 68 16.70 -2.05 11.18
N LYS A 69 16.34 -0.79 10.91
CA LYS A 69 14.96 -0.29 10.96
C LYS A 69 14.24 -0.36 9.62
N THR A 70 14.99 -0.30 8.52
CA THR A 70 14.49 -0.27 7.15
C THR A 70 15.34 -1.19 6.26
N PRO A 71 15.31 -2.50 6.53
CA PRO A 71 16.24 -3.46 5.95
C PRO A 71 15.95 -3.77 4.47
N ASP A 72 14.73 -3.49 4.01
CA ASP A 72 14.30 -3.80 2.66
C ASP A 72 14.37 -2.57 1.76
N GLU A 73 15.37 -2.51 0.88
CA GLU A 73 15.60 -1.40 -0.05
C GLU A 73 14.48 -1.21 -1.08
N ASP A 74 13.71 -2.27 -1.34
CA ASP A 74 12.58 -2.23 -2.27
C ASP A 74 11.30 -1.73 -1.59
N THR A 75 11.28 -1.64 -0.26
CA THR A 75 10.13 -1.19 0.52
C THR A 75 10.21 0.31 0.83
N CYS A 76 9.14 1.03 0.58
CA CYS A 76 8.90 2.39 1.03
C CYS A 76 8.32 2.38 2.45
N TYR A 77 8.95 3.09 3.38
CA TYR A 77 8.54 3.20 4.77
C TYR A 77 7.93 4.58 5.05
N CYS A 78 6.68 4.59 5.50
CA CYS A 78 5.90 5.77 5.81
C CYS A 78 5.87 6.02 7.32
N VAL A 79 6.54 7.09 7.74
CA VAL A 79 6.59 7.56 9.13
C VAL A 79 5.93 8.94 9.25
N ASN A 80 5.46 9.28 10.44
CA ASN A 80 5.02 10.66 10.72
C ASN A 80 6.22 11.60 10.78
#